data_AF-A0A528V3Y0-F1
#
_entry.id   AF-A0A528V3Y0-F1
#
_cell.length_a   1.000
_cell.length_b   1.000
_cell.length_c   1.000
_cell.angle_alpha   90.00
_cell.angle_beta   90.00
_cell.angle_gamma   90.00
#
_symmetry.space_group_name_H-M   'P 1'
#
loop_
_entity.id
_entity.type
_entity.pdbx_description
1 polymer ?
#
loop_
_entity_poly.entity_id
_entity_poly.type
_entity_poly.pdbx_seq_one_letter_code
_entity_poly.pdbx_strand_id
1 'polypeptide(L)' 'RRALRVAERLERDGFGLGDRIATLAWNTARHIEAWYGIMGVGAIYHTLNPRLFPEQIAWIMNNAEDKAIFVDLTFVPLLE' A
#
# COMPACT_ATOMS: atom_id res chain seq x y z
N ARG A 1 5.09 -8.30 -15.56
CA ARG A 1 6.36 -7.53 -15.63
C ARG A 1 6.42 -6.37 -14.65
N ARG A 2 5.52 -5.36 -14.70
CA ARG A 2 5.56 -4.23 -13.74
C ARG A 2 5.29 -4.65 -12.29
N ALA A 3 4.23 -5.41 -12.04
CA ALA A 3 3.95 -5.98 -10.71
C ALA A 3 5.12 -6.83 -10.16
N LEU A 4 5.76 -7.65 -10.99
CA LEU A 4 6.95 -8.41 -10.59
C LEU A 4 8.09 -7.50 -10.09
N ARG A 5 8.34 -6.37 -10.78
CA ARG A 5 9.35 -5.40 -10.32
C ARG A 5 8.99 -4.74 -8.99
N VAL A 6 7.69 -4.56 -8.71
CA VAL A 6 7.24 -4.10 -7.40
C VAL A 6 7.52 -5.16 -6.34
N ALA A 7 7.20 -6.43 -6.61
CA ALA A 7 7.48 -7.54 -5.71
C ALA A 7 8.99 -7.68 -5.41
N GLU A 8 9.83 -7.71 -6.44
CA GLU A 8 11.30 -7.76 -6.30
C GLU A 8 11.85 -6.60 -5.47
N ARG A 9 11.24 -5.41 -5.58
CA ARG A 9 11.63 -4.26 -4.78
C ARG A 9 11.20 -4.41 -3.33
N LEU A 10 9.96 -4.83 -3.08
CA LEU A 10 9.44 -5.07 -1.74
C LEU A 10 10.24 -6.16 -1.00
N GLU A 11 10.60 -7.25 -1.67
CA GLU A 11 11.49 -8.29 -1.11
C GLU A 11 12.85 -7.71 -0.70
N ARG A 12 13.46 -6.87 -1.56
CA ARG A 12 14.74 -6.22 -1.25
C ARG A 12 14.65 -5.23 -0.09
N ASP A 13 13.50 -4.59 0.07
CA ASP A 13 13.20 -3.69 1.19
C ASP A 13 12.82 -4.48 2.47
N GLY A 14 12.75 -5.81 2.40
CA GLY A 14 12.55 -6.70 3.55
C GLY A 14 11.10 -7.07 3.86
N PHE A 15 10.16 -6.74 2.97
CA PHE A 15 8.75 -7.12 3.12
C PHE A 15 8.51 -8.58 2.69
N GLY A 16 7.60 -9.26 3.37
CA GLY A 16 7.26 -10.64 3.04
C GLY A 16 5.93 -11.11 3.63
N LEU A 17 5.85 -12.43 3.86
CA LEU A 17 4.63 -13.10 4.28
C LEU A 17 4.02 -12.49 5.55
N GLY A 18 2.77 -12.05 5.46
CA GLY A 18 2.00 -11.53 6.59
C GLY A 18 2.24 -10.05 6.91
N ASP A 19 3.21 -9.39 6.28
CA ASP A 19 3.37 -7.94 6.38
C ASP A 19 2.18 -7.25 5.74
N ARG A 20 1.63 -6.21 6.39
CA ARG A 20 0.56 -5.40 5.82
C ARG A 20 1.12 -4.16 5.16
N ILE A 21 0.71 -3.94 3.91
CA ILE A 21 1.10 -2.77 3.13
C ILE A 21 -0.18 -2.06 2.71
N ALA A 22 -0.34 -0.85 3.21
CA ALA A 22 -1.46 0.01 2.91
C ALA A 22 -1.37 0.55 1.48
N THR A 23 -2.52 0.86 0.89
CA THR A 23 -2.60 1.62 -0.35
C THR A 23 -3.65 2.71 -0.26
N LEU A 24 -3.26 3.92 -0.66
CA LEU A 24 -4.13 5.09 -0.74
C LEU A 24 -3.95 5.71 -2.14
N ALA A 25 -4.74 5.23 -3.09
CA ALA A 25 -4.58 5.59 -4.49
C ALA A 25 -5.90 5.53 -5.26
N TRP A 26 -5.93 6.16 -6.44
CA TRP A 26 -7.02 6.02 -7.39
C TRP A 26 -6.92 4.72 -8.19
N ASN A 27 -8.05 4.29 -8.74
CA ASN A 27 -8.15 3.14 -9.64
C ASN A 27 -7.35 3.40 -10.94
N THR A 28 -6.11 2.94 -10.95
CA THR A 28 -5.17 3.10 -12.07
C THR A 28 -4.40 1.81 -12.32
N ALA A 29 -3.78 1.69 -13.50
CA ALA A 29 -2.89 0.57 -13.78
C ALA A 29 -1.73 0.45 -12.78
N ARG A 30 -1.23 1.58 -12.24
CA ARG A 30 -0.18 1.59 -11.22
C ARG A 30 -0.65 1.00 -9.90
N HIS A 31 -1.88 1.29 -9.50
CA HIS A 31 -2.45 0.74 -8.26
C HIS A 31 -2.66 -0.77 -8.37
N ILE A 32 -3.12 -1.25 -9.54
CA ILE A 32 -3.19 -2.69 -9.83
C ILE A 32 -1.80 -3.35 -9.78
N GLU A 33 -0.77 -2.69 -10.31
CA GLU A 33 0.61 -3.20 -10.26
C GLU A 33 1.14 -3.29 -8.83
N ALA A 34 0.82 -2.30 -7.97
CA ALA A 34 1.15 -2.35 -6.55
C ALA A 34 0.42 -3.51 -5.86
N TRP A 35 -0.88 -3.69 -6.12
CA TRP A 35 -1.66 -4.79 -5.57
C TRP A 35 -1.04 -6.16 -5.87
N TYR A 36 -0.80 -6.47 -7.16
CA TYR A 36 -0.17 -7.73 -7.53
C TYR A 36 1.28 -7.86 -7.03
N GLY A 37 2.01 -6.75 -6.91
CA GLY A 37 3.36 -6.75 -6.34
C GLY A 37 3.37 -7.10 -4.84
N ILE A 38 2.48 -6.50 -4.06
CA ILE A 38 2.31 -6.75 -2.63
C ILE A 38 1.91 -8.21 -2.38
N MET A 39 0.88 -8.69 -3.09
CA MET A 39 0.47 -10.09 -2.95
C MET A 39 1.56 -11.06 -3.45
N GLY A 40 2.36 -10.65 -4.43
CA GLY A 40 3.44 -11.46 -5.00
C GLY A 40 4.52 -11.84 -3.99
N VAL A 41 4.75 -11.01 -2.96
CA VAL A 41 5.72 -11.29 -1.89
C VAL A 41 5.08 -11.98 -0.66
N GLY A 42 3.79 -12.34 -0.75
CA GLY A 42 3.02 -12.90 0.37
C GLY A 42 2.54 -11.85 1.39
N ALA A 43 2.76 -10.57 1.14
CA ALA A 43 2.24 -9.49 1.97
C ALA A 43 0.73 -9.31 1.77
N ILE A 44 0.08 -8.74 2.78
CA ILE A 44 -1.34 -8.43 2.80
C ILE A 44 -1.56 -7.05 2.17
N TYR A 45 -2.34 -7.02 1.10
CA TYR A 45 -2.78 -5.80 0.44
C TYR A 45 -3.94 -5.16 1.21
N HIS A 46 -3.69 -4.01 1.85
CA HIS A 46 -4.66 -3.29 2.66
C HIS A 46 -5.08 -2.00 1.95
N THR A 47 -6.36 -1.84 1.60
CA THR A 47 -6.85 -0.68 0.85
C THR A 47 -7.52 0.34 1.76
N LEU A 48 -7.05 1.58 1.68
CA LEU A 48 -7.62 2.73 2.37
C LEU A 48 -8.54 3.50 1.42
N ASN A 49 -9.66 3.98 1.95
CA ASN A 49 -10.58 4.81 1.18
C ASN A 49 -10.18 6.30 1.33
N PRO A 50 -9.73 6.98 0.27
CA PRO A 50 -9.33 8.39 0.33
C PRO A 50 -10.48 9.37 0.61
N ARG A 51 -11.73 8.88 0.67
CA ARG A 51 -12.90 9.70 1.04
C ARG A 51 -13.12 9.80 2.55
N LEU A 52 -12.37 9.06 3.36
CA LEU A 52 -12.44 9.14 4.82
C LEU A 52 -11.70 10.37 5.34
N PHE A 53 -12.02 10.78 6.56
CA PHE A 53 -11.27 11.84 7.22
C PHE A 53 -9.84 11.35 7.54
N PRO A 54 -8.83 12.24 7.52
CA PRO A 54 -7.43 11.86 7.76
C PRO A 54 -7.22 11.08 9.06
N GLU A 55 -7.92 11.46 10.13
CA GLU A 55 -7.84 10.81 11.43
C GLU A 55 -8.36 9.37 11.39
N GLN A 56 -9.38 9.10 10.56
CA GLN A 56 -9.89 7.74 10.36
C GLN A 56 -8.93 6.89 9.54
N ILE A 57 -8.30 7.49 8.51
CA ILE A 57 -7.28 6.80 7.70
C ILE A 57 -6.11 6.40 8.60
N ALA A 58 -5.60 7.34 9.41
CA ALA A 58 -4.53 7.09 10.36
C ALA A 58 -4.92 6.03 11.39
N TRP A 59 -6.15 6.09 11.94
CA TRP A 59 -6.64 5.08 12.88
C TRP A 59 -6.69 3.68 12.24
N ILE A 60 -7.22 3.55 11.02
CA ILE A 60 -7.30 2.27 10.29
C ILE A 60 -5.89 1.71 10.05
N MET A 61 -4.95 2.55 9.59
CA MET A 61 -3.57 2.12 9.33
C MET A 61 -2.87 1.63 10.60
N ASN A 62 -3.01 2.39 11.70
CA ASN A 62 -2.39 2.05 12.98
C ASN A 62 -3.00 0.79 13.58
N ASN A 63 -4.33 0.65 13.53
CA ASN A 63 -5.01 -0.55 14.02
C ASN A 63 -4.70 -1.79 13.18
N ALA A 64 -4.48 -1.61 11.87
CA ALA A 64 -3.99 -2.67 11.00
C ALA A 64 -2.49 -2.94 11.18
N GLU A 65 -1.72 -2.12 11.89
CA GLU A 65 -0.26 -2.23 11.96
C GLU A 65 0.39 -2.30 10.56
N ASP A 66 -0.03 -1.42 9.66
CA ASP A 66 0.56 -1.32 8.32
C ASP A 66 2.05 -0.94 8.42
N LYS A 67 2.91 -1.68 7.73
CA LYS A 67 4.37 -1.46 7.76
C LYS A 67 4.86 -0.48 6.69
N ALA A 68 4.06 -0.24 5.66
CA ALA A 68 4.34 0.70 4.58
C ALA A 68 3.05 1.14 3.87
N ILE A 69 3.15 2.19 3.06
CA ILE A 69 2.04 2.68 2.24
C ILE A 69 2.51 2.97 0.80
N PHE A 70 1.74 2.50 -0.19
CA PHE A 70 1.76 3.07 -1.53
C PHE A 70 0.72 4.18 -1.62
N VAL A 71 1.17 5.38 -1.98
CA VAL A 71 0.32 6.58 -2.04
C VAL A 71 0.34 7.20 -3.44
N ASP A 72 -0.83 7.59 -3.95
CA ASP A 72 -0.89 8.47 -5.12
C ASP A 72 -0.46 9.89 -4.72
N LEU A 73 0.28 10.59 -5.58
CA LEU A 73 0.79 11.94 -5.28
C LEU A 73 -0.31 12.93 -4.87
N THR A 74 -1.54 12.72 -5.33
CA THR A 74 -2.71 13.52 -4.94
C THR A 74 -2.94 13.54 -3.43
N PHE A 75 -2.53 12.48 -2.71
CA PHE A 75 -2.80 12.29 -1.28
C PHE A 75 -1.57 12.46 -0.39
N VAL A 76 -0.41 12.82 -0.94
CA VAL A 76 0.79 13.11 -0.14
C VAL A 76 0.53 14.17 0.94
N PRO A 77 -0.25 15.25 0.69
CA PRO A 77 -0.59 16.22 1.74
C PRO A 77 -1.40 15.64 2.92
N LEU A 78 -1.98 14.43 2.79
CA LEU A 78 -2.67 13.74 3.89
C LEU A 78 -1.71 12.95 4.79
N LEU A 79 -0.43 12.84 4.40
CA LEU A 79 0.60 12.09 5.12
C LEU A 79 1.62 12.98 5.85
N GLU A 80 1.59 14.31 5.64
CA GLU A 80 2.42 15.31 6.33
C GLU A 80 1.76 15.80 7.62
#